data_AF-A0A7X3FE23-F1
#
_entry.id   AF-A0A7X3FE23-F1
#
_cell.length_a   1.000
_cell.length_b   1.000
_cell.length_c   1.000
_cell.angle_alpha   90.00
_cell.angle_beta   90.00
_cell.angle_gamma   90.00
#
_symmetry.space_group_name_H-M   'P 1'
#
loop_
_entity.id
_entity.type
_entity.pdbx_description
1 polymer ?
#
loop_
_entity_poly.entity_id
_entity_poly.type
_entity_poly.pdbx_seq_one_letter_code
_entity_poly.pdbx_strand_id
1 'polypeptide(L)' 'DLAHHYAIGRGKNRKTMDHYGYEVLALCREHHQSQHDMGVESFDKLHHLENSWISVDDRLNKMLRGERNDE' A
#
# COMPACT_ATOMS: atom_id res chain seq x y z
N ASP A 1 -1.23 0.32 9.82
CA ASP A 1 -0.24 0.76 8.82
C ASP A 1 -0.87 0.58 7.45
N LEU A 2 -0.46 1.38 6.47
CA LEU A 2 -1.01 1.28 5.11
C LEU A 2 -0.07 0.39 4.29
N ALA A 3 -0.54 -0.80 3.97
CA ALA A 3 0.18 -1.78 3.20
C ALA A 3 -0.11 -1.56 1.71
N HIS A 4 0.92 -1.63 0.86
CA HIS A 4 0.77 -1.39 -0.58
C HIS A 4 0.47 -2.71 -1.31
N HIS A 5 -0.48 -2.67 -2.25
CA HIS A 5 -0.83 -3.83 -3.08
C HIS A 5 0.37 -4.30 -3.91
N TYR A 6 1.09 -3.33 -4.48
CA TYR A 6 2.30 -3.59 -5.26
C TYR A 6 3.51 -3.06 -4.52
N ALA A 7 4.60 -3.83 -4.55
CA ALA A 7 5.86 -3.38 -4.01
C ALA A 7 6.29 -2.09 -4.71
N ILE A 8 6.55 -1.04 -3.93
CA ILE A 8 7.16 0.18 -4.44
C ILE A 8 8.59 -0.18 -4.88
N GLY A 9 8.82 -0.18 -6.20
CA GLY A 9 10.08 -0.61 -6.79
C GLY A 9 11.31 0.15 -6.25
N ARG A 10 12.48 -0.50 -6.31
CA ARG A 10 13.77 0.09 -5.94
C ARG A 10 14.00 1.37 -6.75
N GLY A 11 13.95 2.53 -6.09
CA GLY A 11 14.18 3.84 -6.70
C GLY A 11 13.10 4.88 -6.40
N LYS A 12 11.90 4.46 -5.96
CA LYS A 12 10.88 5.39 -5.48
C LYS A 12 10.99 5.60 -3.96
N ASN A 13 11.13 6.86 -3.55
CA ASN A 13 11.10 7.22 -2.14
C ASN A 13 9.64 7.26 -1.67
N ARG A 14 9.21 6.25 -0.92
CA ARG A 14 7.86 6.15 -0.35
C ARG A 14 7.41 7.35 0.49
N LYS A 15 8.34 8.23 0.89
CA LYS A 15 8.06 9.43 1.70
C LYS A 15 7.88 10.70 0.86
N THR A 16 8.11 10.65 -0.45
CA THR A 16 8.04 11.83 -1.32
C THR A 16 7.42 11.51 -2.68
N MET A 17 6.99 10.27 -2.91
CA MET A 17 6.35 9.89 -4.16
C MET A 17 4.86 10.21 -4.13
N ASP A 18 4.30 10.43 -5.30
CA ASP A 18 2.87 10.43 -5.50
C ASP A 18 2.32 8.98 -5.46
N HIS A 19 1.38 8.71 -4.55
CA HIS A 19 0.75 7.41 -4.39
C HIS A 19 -0.60 7.29 -5.13
N TYR A 20 -1.06 8.30 -5.89
CA TYR A 20 -2.23 8.14 -6.76
C TYR A 20 -2.03 6.99 -7.76
N GLY A 21 -3.11 6.27 -8.05
CA GLY A 21 -3.08 5.09 -8.93
C GLY A 21 -2.54 3.82 -8.28
N TYR A 22 -2.13 3.87 -7.01
CA TYR A 22 -1.85 2.69 -6.18
C TYR A 22 -3.05 2.33 -5.31
N GLU A 23 -3.01 1.13 -4.75
CA GLU A 23 -4.01 0.62 -3.83
C GLU A 23 -3.36 0.17 -2.52
N VAL A 24 -4.12 0.30 -1.43
CA VAL A 24 -3.66 -0.03 -0.08
C VAL A 24 -4.68 -0.83 0.73
N LEU A 25 -4.18 -1.54 1.73
CA LEU A 25 -4.96 -2.13 2.82
C LEU A 25 -4.53 -1.53 4.16
N ALA A 26 -5.48 -1.34 5.06
CA ALA A 26 -5.20 -0.99 6.44
C ALA A 26 -4.95 -2.26 7.26
N LEU A 27 -3.68 -2.56 7.54
CA LEU A 27 -3.29 -3.74 8.32
C LEU A 27 -2.75 -3.33 9.70
N CYS A 28 -2.95 -4.19 10.71
CA CYS A 28 -2.19 -4.06 11.95
C CYS A 28 -0.71 -4.41 11.70
N ARG A 29 0.18 -4.06 12.62
CA ARG A 29 1.63 -4.26 12.44
C ARG A 29 2.01 -5.72 12.18
N GLU A 30 1.39 -6.65 12.89
CA GLU A 30 1.66 -8.09 12.77
C GLU A 30 1.26 -8.61 11.39
N HIS A 31 0.05 -8.29 10.94
CA HIS A 31 -0.43 -8.67 9.61
C HIS A 31 0.33 -7.96 8.49
N HIS A 32 0.74 -6.70 8.68
CA HIS A 32 1.55 -6.00 7.69
C HIS A 32 2.92 -6.67 7.51
N GLN A 33 3.57 -7.10 8.61
CA GLN A 33 4.81 -7.85 8.53
C GLN A 33 4.59 -9.22 7.91
N SER A 34 3.54 -9.94 8.30
CA SER A 34 3.21 -11.24 7.72
C SER A 34 3.00 -11.13 6.21
N GLN A 35 2.33 -10.09 5.73
CA GLN A 35 2.15 -9.83 4.29
C GLN A 35 3.50 -9.62 3.59
N HIS A 36 4.43 -8.86 4.20
CA HIS A 36 5.78 -8.70 3.66
C HIS A 36 6.56 -10.01 3.60
N ASP A 37 6.42 -10.87 4.61
CA ASP A 37 7.18 -12.12 4.73
C ASP A 37 6.70 -13.19 3.73
N MET A 38 5.38 -13.31 3.53
CA MET A 38 4.78 -14.36 2.68
C MET A 38 4.43 -13.88 1.26
N GLY A 39 4.41 -12.57 1.03
CA GLY A 39 3.97 -11.94 -0.21
C GLY A 39 2.46 -11.68 -0.26
N VAL A 40 2.09 -10.65 -1.03
CA VAL A 40 0.72 -10.12 -1.10
C VAL A 40 -0.29 -11.15 -1.60
N GLU A 41 0.00 -11.86 -2.69
CA GLU A 41 -0.94 -12.85 -3.25
C GLU A 41 -1.24 -13.99 -2.27
N SER A 42 -0.21 -14.51 -1.58
CA SER A 42 -0.36 -15.57 -0.58
C SER A 42 -1.15 -15.08 0.63
N PHE A 43 -0.89 -13.86 1.07
CA PHE A 43 -1.59 -13.23 2.20
C PHE A 43 -3.08 -13.00 1.87
N ASP A 44 -3.36 -12.47 0.68
CA ASP A 44 -4.73 -12.20 0.24
C ASP A 44 -5.55 -13.48 0.12
N LYS A 45 -4.98 -14.55 -0.44
CA LYS A 45 -5.64 -15.87 -0.51
C LYS A 45 -5.91 -16.47 0.86
N LEU A 46 -4.98 -16.32 1.81
CA LEU A 46 -5.13 -16.84 3.17
C LEU A 46 -6.26 -16.13 3.93
N HIS A 47 -6.42 -14.82 3.71
CA HIS A 47 -7.38 -13.98 4.43
C HIS A 47 -8.61 -13.59 3.62
N HIS A 48 -8.73 -14.04 2.37
CA HIS A 48 -9.79 -13.71 1.42
C HIS A 48 -9.93 -12.20 1.13
N LEU A 49 -8.80 -11.54 0.86
CA LEU A 49 -8.70 -10.09 0.70
C LEU A 49 -8.49 -9.62 -0.75
N GLU A 50 -8.55 -10.52 -1.74
CA GLU A 50 -8.20 -10.25 -3.14
C GLU A 50 -8.97 -9.06 -3.75
N ASN A 51 -10.18 -8.79 -3.26
CA ASN A 51 -11.04 -7.71 -3.73
C ASN A 51 -11.28 -6.61 -2.67
N SER A 52 -10.43 -6.54 -1.63
CA SER A 52 -10.61 -5.62 -0.49
C SER A 52 -9.74 -4.37 -0.56
N TRP A 53 -8.91 -4.25 -1.60
CA TRP A 53 -7.99 -3.13 -1.80
C TRP A 53 -8.72 -1.82 -2.07
N ILE A 54 -8.17 -0.72 -1.54
CA ILE A 54 -8.74 0.62 -1.68
C ILE A 54 -7.77 1.50 -2.44
N SER A 55 -8.24 2.14 -3.52
CA SER A 55 -7.45 3.10 -4.28
C SER A 55 -7.07 4.30 -3.41
N VAL A 56 -5.82 4.75 -3.54
CA VAL A 56 -5.30 5.89 -2.79
C VAL A 56 -5.94 7.18 -3.30
N ASP A 57 -6.69 7.85 -2.42
CA ASP A 57 -7.22 9.20 -2.61
C ASP A 57 -6.29 10.25 -1.98
N ASP A 58 -6.68 11.54 -2.04
CA ASP A 58 -5.88 12.65 -1.51
C ASP A 58 -5.59 12.50 0.00
N ARG A 59 -6.56 11.97 0.75
CA ARG A 59 -6.42 11.74 2.18
C ARG A 59 -5.41 10.62 2.45
N LEU A 60 -5.52 9.49 1.75
CA LEU A 60 -4.61 8.36 1.88
C LEU A 60 -3.20 8.71 1.41
N ASN A 61 -3.06 9.47 0.32
CA ASN A 61 -1.75 9.95 -0.15
C ASN A 61 -1.05 10.78 0.93
N LYS A 62 -1.77 11.70 1.59
CA LYS A 62 -1.24 12.47 2.73
C LYS A 62 -0.84 11.58 3.91
N MET A 63 -1.63 10.55 4.24
CA MET A 63 -1.29 9.59 5.30
C MET A 63 -0.02 8.79 4.98
N LEU A 64 0.20 8.48 3.70
CA LEU A 64 1.42 7.85 3.18
C LEU A 64 2.60 8.83 3.08
N ARG A 65 2.39 10.11 3.41
CA ARG A 65 3.36 11.20 3.25
C ARG A 65 3.77 11.39 1.78
N GLY A 66 2.89 11.11 0.85
CA GLY A 66 3.12 11.40 -0.55
C GLY A 66 3.06 12.90 -0.85
N GLU A 67 3.80 13.32 -1.86
CA GLU A 67 3.65 14.64 -2.47
C GLU A 67 2.58 14.55 -3.57
N ARG A 68 1.93 15.68 -3.87
CA ARG A 68 1.04 15.78 -5.02
C ARG A 68 1.80 16.49 -6.12
N ASN A 69 2.11 15.79 -7.19
CA ASN A 69 2.71 16.39 -8.36
C ASN A 69 1.58 16.99 -9.20
N ASP A 70 1.13 18.19 -8.83
CA ASP A 70 0.28 18.97 -9.73
C ASP A 70 1.21 19.54 -10.83
N GLU A 71 1.21 18.91 -12.01
CA GLU A 71 1.73 19.50 -13.27
C GLU A 71 0.82 20.64 -13.76
#